data_AF-A0A957ACK1-F1
#
_entry.id   AF-A0A957ACK1-F1
#
_cell.length_a   1.000
_cell.length_b   1.000
_cell.length_c   1.000
_cell.angle_alpha   90.00
_cell.angle_beta   90.00
_cell.angle_gamma   90.00
#
_symmetry.space_group_name_H-M   'P 1'
#
loop_
_entity.id
_entity.type
_entity.pdbx_description
1 polymer ?
#
loop_
_entity_poly.entity_id
_entity_poly.type
_entity_poly.pdbx_seq_one_letter_code
_entity_poly.pdbx_strand_id
1 'polypeptide(L)' 'MPEFENILYEVEGPVLTITLNRPEALNALSPDLERELHEALNYAKTDDAVR' A
#
# COMPACT_ATOMS: atom_id res chain seq x y z
N MET A 1 6.80 5.70 8.21
CA MET A 1 5.87 5.08 7.24
C MET A 1 4.73 6.05 7.01
N PRO A 2 4.32 6.27 5.75
CA PRO A 2 3.11 7.03 5.45
C PRO A 2 1.88 6.35 6.08
N GLU A 3 0.91 7.15 6.54
CA GLU A 3 -0.40 6.63 6.92
C GLU A 3 -1.27 6.53 5.66
N PHE A 4 -1.85 5.36 5.41
CA PHE A 4 -2.74 5.11 4.28
C PHE A 4 -4.16 4.87 4.77
N GLU A 5 -5.15 5.42 4.08
CA GLU A 5 -6.56 5.27 4.47
C GLU A 5 -7.23 4.09 3.77
N ASN A 6 -6.87 3.84 2.50
CA ASN A 6 -7.54 2.86 1.63
C ASN A 6 -6.71 1.59 1.40
N ILE A 7 -5.50 1.51 1.95
CA ILE A 7 -4.61 0.34 1.85
C ILE A 7 -3.95 0.03 3.19
N LEU A 8 -3.59 -1.24 3.40
CA LEU A 8 -2.74 -1.69 4.51
C LEU A 8 -1.36 -2.05 3.95
N TYR A 9 -0.32 -1.69 4.70
CA TYR A 9 1.08 -1.91 4.35
C TYR A 9 1.73 -2.81 5.41
N GLU A 10 2.00 -4.07 5.06
CA GLU A 10 2.54 -5.08 5.98
C GLU A 10 3.84 -5.67 5.43
N VAL A 11 4.93 -5.60 6.20
CA VAL A 11 6.24 -6.14 5.80
C VAL A 11 6.55 -7.39 6.61
N GLU A 12 6.72 -8.51 5.91
CA GLU A 12 7.07 -9.81 6.46
C GLU A 12 8.40 -10.28 5.86
N GLY A 13 9.50 -10.01 6.57
CA GLY A 13 10.84 -10.26 6.06
C GLY A 13 11.11 -9.43 4.79
N PRO A 14 11.59 -10.02 3.68
CA PRO A 14 11.83 -9.30 2.43
C PRO A 14 10.56 -8.97 1.64
N VAL A 15 9.39 -9.44 2.07
CA VAL A 15 8.15 -9.34 1.30
C VAL A 15 7.27 -8.24 1.88
N LEU A 16 6.84 -7.31 1.01
CA LEU A 16 5.79 -6.35 1.31
C LEU A 16 4.45 -6.88 0.78
N THR A 17 3.46 -6.96 1.66
CA THR A 17 2.06 -7.22 1.33
C THR A 17 1.28 -5.90 1.39
N ILE A 18 0.66 -5.51 0.27
CA ILE A 18 -0.26 -4.38 0.21
C ILE A 18 -1.69 -4.91 0.06
N THR A 19 -2.52 -4.66 1.07
CA THR A 19 -3.93 -5.08 1.05
C THR A 19 -4.81 -3.88 0.72
N LEU A 20 -5.67 -3.99 -0.29
CA LEU A 20 -6.68 -2.97 -0.55
C LEU A 20 -7.76 -3.04 0.54
N ASN A 21 -7.91 -1.96 1.29
CA ASN A 21 -8.77 -1.87 2.46
C ASN A 21 -9.93 -0.90 2.23
N ARG A 22 -10.64 -1.08 1.11
CA ARG A 22 -11.82 -0.27 0.76
C ARG A 22 -13.02 -1.18 0.45
N PRO A 23 -13.49 -1.98 1.42
CA PRO A 23 -14.54 -2.97 1.21
C PRO A 23 -15.88 -2.33 0.83
N GLU A 24 -16.17 -1.12 1.31
CA GLU A 24 -17.40 -0.38 0.99
C GLU A 24 -17.59 -0.09 -0.50
N ALA A 25 -16.47 -0.04 -1.25
CA ALA A 25 -16.45 0.18 -2.68
C ALA A 25 -16.00 -1.08 -3.44
N LEU A 26 -16.03 -2.27 -2.81
CA LEU A 26 -15.53 -3.53 -3.37
C LEU A 26 -14.08 -3.43 -3.86
N ASN A 27 -13.25 -2.67 -3.15
CA ASN A 27 -11.86 -2.37 -3.52
C ASN A 27 -11.72 -1.71 -4.90
N ALA A 28 -12.73 -0.97 -5.34
CA ALA A 28 -12.65 -0.16 -6.55
C ALA A 28 -11.46 0.81 -6.47
N LEU A 29 -10.64 0.80 -7.52
CA LEU A 29 -9.49 1.69 -7.72
C LEU A 29 -9.99 3.12 -7.93
N SER A 30 -10.22 3.86 -6.85
CA SER A 30 -10.42 5.31 -6.89
C SER A 30 -9.09 6.04 -7.12
N PRO A 31 -9.13 7.30 -7.57
CA PRO A 31 -7.93 8.13 -7.69
C PRO A 31 -7.13 8.23 -6.37
N ASP A 32 -7.82 8.29 -5.22
CA ASP A 32 -7.17 8.33 -3.91
C ASP A 32 -6.43 7.04 -3.57
N LEU A 33 -7.06 5.89 -3.82
CA LEU A 33 -6.45 4.58 -3.59
C LEU A 33 -5.28 4.34 -4.56
N GLU A 34 -5.42 4.75 -5.83
CA GLU A 34 -4.32 4.69 -6.80
C GLU A 34 -3.13 5.55 -6.36
N ARG A 35 -3.39 6.77 -5.86
CA ARG A 35 -2.35 7.64 -5.32
C ARG A 35 -1.65 6.98 -4.13
N GLU A 36 -2.40 6.46 -3.17
CA GLU A 36 -1.84 5.76 -2.00
C GLU A 36 -1.03 4.52 -2.41
N LEU A 37 -1.49 3.77 -3.40
CA LEU A 37 -0.77 2.62 -3.94
C LEU A 37 0.56 3.04 -4.56
N HIS A 38 0.59 4.12 -5.35
CA HIS A 38 1.84 4.66 -5.90
C HIS A 38 2.78 5.15 -4.80
N GLU A 39 2.27 5.81 -3.75
CA GLU A 39 3.06 6.23 -2.60
C GLU A 39 3.65 5.04 -1.84
N ALA A 40 2.86 4.00 -1.57
CA ALA A 40 3.30 2.76 -0.94
C ALA A 40 4.41 2.07 -1.74
N LEU A 41 4.25 1.96 -3.06
CA LEU A 41 5.27 1.38 -3.95
C LEU A 41 6.55 2.21 -3.99
N ASN A 42 6.43 3.55 -3.99
CA ASN A 42 7.60 4.42 -3.97
C ASN A 42 8.34 4.35 -2.63
N TYR A 43 7.62 4.25 -1.52
CA TYR A 43 8.20 4.02 -0.20
C TYR A 43 8.92 2.66 -0.14
N ALA A 44 8.28 1.60 -0.64
CA ALA A 44 8.84 0.25 -0.68
C ALA A 44 10.16 0.17 -1.45
N LYS A 45 10.33 0.93 -2.54
CA LYS A 45 11.60 1.00 -3.29
C LYS A 45 12.77 1.52 -2.47
N THR A 46 12.50 2.32 -1.43
CA THR A 46 13.51 2.91 -0.55
C THR A 46 13.63 2.17 0.78
N ASP A 47 12.80 1.15 1.00
CA ASP A 47 12.78 0.36 2.23
C ASP A 47 13.74 -0.84 2.06
N ASP A 48 14.91 -0.76 2.69
CA ASP A 48 15.93 -1.83 2.65
C ASP A 48 15.42 -3.17 3.22
N ALA A 49 14.30 -3.16 3.96
CA ALA A 49 13.65 -4.38 4.43
C ALA A 49 12.89 -5.12 3.31
N VAL A 50 12.51 -4.45 2.22
CA VAL A 50 11.71 -5.02 1.11
C VAL A 50 12.63 -5.32 -0.08
N ARG A 51 12.49 -6.50 -0.73
CA ARG A 51 13.35 -6.95 -1.84
C ARG A 51 12.59 -7.53 -3.04
#